data_AF-A0A7V3XHQ1-F1
#
_entry.id   AF-A0A7V3XHQ1-F1
#
_cell.length_a   1.000
_cell.length_b   1.000
_cell.length_c   1.000
_cell.angle_alpha   90.00
_cell.angle_beta   90.00
_cell.angle_gamma   90.00
#
_symmetry.space_group_name_H-M   'P 1'
#
loop_
_entity.id
_entity.type
_entity.pdbx_description
1 polymer ?
#
loop_
_entity_poly.entity_id
_entity_poly.type
_entity_poly.pdbx_seq_one_letter_code
_entity_poly.pdbx_strand_id
1 'polypeptide(L)'
;MAVTVYIPTPFRRATNNRDRVEVEAADVGGLLDELERSFAGLRGLVRDERGDVHHHVNIYVNTEAIEALQGLGTPLRDGDEVTIIPALAGGAR
;
A
#
# COMPACT_ATOMS: atom_id res chain seq x y z
N MET A 1 -9.89 -8.77 9.79
CA MET A 1 -10.17 -8.86 8.33
C MET A 1 -8.84 -8.87 7.64
N ALA A 2 -8.37 -10.02 7.18
CA ALA A 2 -7.02 -10.15 6.65
C ALA A 2 -6.98 -9.72 5.18
N VAL A 3 -6.15 -8.72 4.88
CA VAL A 3 -5.91 -8.19 3.55
C VAL A 3 -4.45 -8.46 3.20
N THR A 4 -4.19 -8.92 1.98
CA THR A 4 -2.83 -9.18 1.52
C THR A 4 -2.28 -7.97 0.80
N VAL A 5 -1.16 -7.42 1.27
CA VAL A 5 -0.49 -6.28 0.65
C VAL A 5 0.71 -6.77 -0.15
N TYR A 6 0.73 -6.50 -1.45
CA TYR A 6 1.88 -6.71 -2.31
C TYR A 6 2.86 -5.54 -2.23
N ILE A 7 4.11 -5.85 -1.88
CA ILE A 7 5.19 -4.89 -1.72
C ILE A 7 6.13 -4.94 -2.94
N PRO A 8 6.24 -3.83 -3.69
CA PRO A 8 7.07 -3.76 -4.88
C PRO A 8 8.55 -3.81 -4.48
N THR A 9 9.40 -4.32 -5.38
CA THR A 9 10.84 -4.51 -5.14
C THR A 9 11.55 -3.31 -4.48
N PRO A 10 11.30 -2.05 -4.88
CA PRO A 10 11.94 -0.89 -4.26
C PRO A 10 11.63 -0.74 -2.76
N PHE A 11 10.44 -1.18 -2.31
CA PHE A 11 9.99 -1.05 -0.93
C PHE A 11 10.27 -2.29 -0.08
N ARG A 12 10.69 -3.41 -0.70
CA ARG A 12 10.96 -4.67 0.02
C ARG A 12 12.01 -4.51 1.12
N ARG A 13 13.01 -3.63 0.94
CA ARG A 13 14.01 -3.36 1.99
C ARG A 13 13.38 -2.76 3.26
N ALA A 14 12.31 -1.97 3.12
CA ALA A 14 11.57 -1.42 4.24
C ALA A 14 10.67 -2.47 4.93
N THR A 15 10.34 -3.57 4.25
CA THR A 15 9.45 -4.64 4.76
C THR A 15 10.20 -5.93 5.14
N ASN A 16 11.48 -5.84 5.49
CA ASN A 16 12.35 -7.00 5.79
C ASN A 16 12.45 -8.01 4.64
N ASN A 17 12.52 -7.53 3.41
CA ASN A 17 12.51 -8.30 2.16
C ASN A 17 11.24 -9.12 1.91
N ARG A 18 10.12 -8.81 2.57
CA ARG A 18 8.83 -9.44 2.31
C ARG A 18 8.16 -8.81 1.09
N ASP A 19 7.74 -9.66 0.17
CA ASP A 19 6.98 -9.29 -1.02
C ASP A 19 5.46 -9.28 -0.78
N ARG A 20 5.00 -9.99 0.26
CA ARG A 20 3.62 -9.98 0.75
C ARG A 20 3.58 -9.76 2.26
N VAL A 21 2.62 -8.97 2.69
CA VAL A 21 2.34 -8.70 4.10
C VAL A 21 0.85 -8.83 4.32
N GLU A 22 0.44 -9.64 5.30
CA GLU A 22 -0.95 -9.69 5.75
C GLU A 22 -1.19 -8.62 6.80
N VAL A 23 -2.24 -7.83 6.62
CA VAL A 23 -2.60 -6.72 7.51
C VAL A 23 -4.10 -6.75 7.76
N GLU A 24 -4.49 -6.46 8.99
CA GLU A 24 -5.90 -6.28 9.32
C GLU A 24 -6.31 -4.81 9.26
N ALA A 25 -7.25 -4.49 8.37
CA ALA A 25 -7.74 -3.12 8.20
C ALA A 25 -9.17 -3.08 7.66
N ALA A 26 -9.90 -2.02 8.00
CA ALA A 26 -11.26 -1.78 7.52
C ALA A 26 -11.30 -1.01 6.19
N ASP A 27 -10.28 -0.19 5.93
CA ASP A 27 -10.12 0.60 4.72
C ASP A 27 -8.64 0.79 4.38
N VAL A 28 -8.36 1.37 3.21
CA VAL A 28 -6.99 1.60 2.73
C VAL A 28 -6.21 2.52 3.68
N GLY A 29 -6.85 3.49 4.31
CA GLY A 29 -6.25 4.34 5.32
C GLY A 29 -5.74 3.54 6.52
N GLY A 30 -6.60 2.75 7.14
CA GLY A 30 -6.22 1.89 8.25
C GLY A 30 -5.14 0.88 7.87
N LEU A 31 -5.16 0.38 6.63
CA LEU A 31 -4.15 -0.55 6.12
C LEU A 31 -2.76 0.09 6.06
N LEU A 32 -2.68 1.30 5.49
CA LEU A 32 -1.42 2.03 5.42
C LEU A 32 -0.91 2.44 6.81
N ASP A 33 -1.81 2.79 7.74
CA ASP A 33 -1.44 3.11 9.12
C ASP A 33 -0.82 1.90 9.83
N GLU A 34 -1.42 0.72 9.66
CA GLU A 34 -0.91 -0.52 10.26
C GLU A 34 0.38 -1.01 9.59
N LEU A 35 0.51 -0.82 8.27
CA LEU A 35 1.78 -1.05 7.57
C LEU A 35 2.91 -0.17 8.09
N GLU A 36 2.67 1.13 8.27
CA GLU A 36 3.69 2.05 8.81
C GLU A 36 4.05 1.75 10.27
N ARG A 37 3.08 1.29 11.06
CA ARG A 37 3.30 0.82 12.44
C ARG A 37 4.18 -0.42 12.47
N SER A 38 3.91 -1.38 11.60
CA SER A 38 4.68 -2.62 11.48
C SER A 38 6.05 -2.41 10.82
N PHE A 39 6.15 -1.43 9.92
CA PHE A 39 7.32 -1.15 9.10
C PHE A 39 7.58 0.36 9.02
N ALA A 40 8.26 0.90 10.04
CA ALA A 40 8.58 2.32 10.10
C ALA A 40 9.36 2.85 8.88
N GLY A 41 10.05 1.97 8.14
CA GLY A 41 10.76 2.33 6.91
C GLY A 41 9.86 2.66 5.71
N LEU A 42 8.55 2.39 5.77
CA LEU A 42 7.59 2.77 4.72
C LEU A 42 7.10 4.22 4.85
N ARG A 43 7.28 4.84 6.02
CA ARG A 43 6.91 6.23 6.26
C ARG A 43 7.65 7.16 5.30
N GLY A 44 6.92 8.06 4.66
CA GLY A 44 7.47 8.97 3.65
C GLY A 44 7.72 8.33 2.28
N LEU A 45 7.60 7.00 2.14
CA LEU A 45 7.67 6.32 0.83
C LEU A 45 6.29 6.16 0.21
N VAL A 46 5.32 5.72 1.02
CA VAL A 46 3.95 5.42 0.57
C VAL A 46 3.00 6.59 0.83
N ARG A 47 3.16 7.26 1.98
CA ARG A 47 2.44 8.48 2.33
C ARG A 47 3.34 9.71 2.31
N ASP A 48 2.74 10.87 2.08
CA ASP A 48 3.40 12.16 2.23
C ASP A 48 3.32 12.69 3.68
N GLU A 49 3.87 13.89 3.93
CA GLU A 49 3.88 14.52 5.25
C GLU A 49 2.48 14.92 5.77
N ARG A 50 1.48 14.99 4.88
CA ARG A 50 0.09 15.30 5.23
C ARG A 50 -0.70 14.04 5.59
N GLY A 51 -0.10 12.87 5.38
CA GLY A 51 -0.74 11.57 5.57
C GLY A 51 -1.52 11.13 4.34
N ASP A 52 -1.43 11.83 3.21
CA ASP A 52 -2.06 11.39 1.95
C ASP A 52 -1.16 10.40 1.21
N VAL A 53 -1.71 9.67 0.24
CA VAL A 53 -0.90 8.79 -0.62
C VAL A 53 0.08 9.64 -1.42
N HIS A 54 1.35 9.25 -1.41
CA HIS A 54 2.39 9.98 -2.11
C HIS A 54 2.12 9.98 -3.62
N HIS A 55 2.25 11.13 -4.29
CA HIS A 55 2.04 11.31 -5.75
C HIS A 55 2.92 10.42 -6.66
N HIS A 56 3.87 9.68 -6.10
CA HIS A 56 4.74 8.74 -6.81
C HIS A 56 4.34 7.30 -6.51
N VAL A 57 3.17 7.07 -5.93
CA VAL A 57 2.68 5.76 -5.54
C VAL A 57 1.22 5.65 -5.94
N ASN A 58 0.93 4.62 -6.72
CA ASN A 58 -0.41 4.22 -7.06
C ASN A 58 -0.76 3.01 -6.20
N ILE A 59 -1.97 3.02 -5.64
CA ILE A 59 -2.48 1.92 -4.84
C ILE A 59 -3.70 1.34 -5.55
N TYR A 60 -3.73 0.02 -5.62
CA TYR A 60 -4.82 -0.73 -6.22
C TYR A 60 -5.42 -1.67 -5.19
N VAL A 61 -6.74 -1.77 -5.15
CA VAL A 61 -7.48 -2.81 -4.42
C VAL A 61 -7.99 -3.79 -5.46
N ASN A 62 -7.52 -5.03 -5.39
CA ASN A 62 -7.64 -6.10 -6.37
C ASN A 62 -7.09 -5.67 -7.74
N THR A 63 -7.90 -4.98 -8.54
CA THR A 63 -7.54 -4.50 -9.90
C THR A 63 -7.88 -3.02 -10.10
N GLU A 64 -8.54 -2.38 -9.13
CA GLU A 64 -9.05 -1.01 -9.27
C GLU A 64 -8.19 -0.03 -8.48
N ALA A 65 -7.79 1.07 -9.14
CA ALA A 65 -7.02 2.12 -8.51
C ALA A 65 -7.89 2.85 -7.47
N ILE A 66 -7.34 3.11 -6.29
CA ILE A 66 -8.09 3.80 -5.22
C ILE A 66 -8.54 5.21 -5.63
N GLU A 67 -7.85 5.84 -6.58
CA GLU A 67 -8.21 7.14 -7.16
C GLU A 67 -9.55 7.11 -7.91
N ALA A 68 -9.91 5.96 -8.50
CA ALA A 68 -11.22 5.75 -9.13
C ALA A 68 -12.29 5.27 -8.13
N LEU A 69 -11.89 4.98 -6.88
CA LEU A 69 -12.73 4.51 -5.80
C LEU A 69 -12.98 5.65 -4.78
N GLN A 70 -12.73 5.39 -3.48
CA GLN A 70 -12.91 6.34 -2.39
C GLN A 70 -11.56 6.79 -1.79
N GLY A 71 -10.47 6.64 -2.54
CA GLY A 71 -9.12 6.95 -2.09
C GLY A 71 -8.75 6.15 -0.84
N LEU A 72 -8.22 6.83 0.18
CA LEU A 72 -7.90 6.25 1.48
C LEU A 72 -9.12 5.68 2.20
N GLY A 73 -10.32 6.20 1.92
CA GLY A 73 -11.57 5.71 2.50
C GLY A 73 -12.12 4.46 1.80
N THR A 74 -11.40 3.87 0.84
CA THR A 74 -11.86 2.68 0.13
C THR A 74 -11.95 1.50 1.12
N PRO A 75 -13.16 0.93 1.32
CA PRO A 75 -13.35 -0.15 2.28
C PRO A 75 -12.68 -1.43 1.78
N LEU A 76 -12.06 -2.16 2.69
CA LEU A 76 -11.40 -3.43 2.43
C LEU A 76 -12.22 -4.58 3.03
N ARG A 77 -12.18 -5.72 2.34
CA ARG A 77 -12.83 -6.96 2.75
C ARG A 77 -11.80 -8.05 2.99
N ASP A 78 -12.22 -9.05 3.74
CA ASP A 78 -11.41 -10.23 3.98
C ASP A 78 -11.06 -10.92 2.65
N GLY A 79 -9.78 -11.18 2.42
CA GLY A 79 -9.26 -11.75 1.17
C GLY A 79 -9.01 -10.75 0.05
N ASP A 80 -9.24 -9.44 0.25
CA ASP A 80 -8.81 -8.44 -0.73
C ASP A 80 -7.28 -8.40 -0.85
N GLU A 81 -6.81 -8.07 -2.06
CA GLU A 81 -5.39 -7.84 -2.33
C GLU A 81 -5.14 -6.35 -2.58
N VAL A 82 -4.20 -5.76 -1.86
CA VAL A 82 -3.77 -4.37 -2.06
C VAL A 82 -2.39 -4.34 -2.69
N THR A 83 -2.27 -3.72 -3.86
CA THR A 83 -1.01 -3.62 -4.59
C THR A 83 -0.48 -2.19 -4.53
N ILE A 84 0.75 -2.03 -4.03
CA ILE A 84 1.46 -0.76 -4.02
C ILE A 84 2.38 -0.72 -5.24
N ILE A 85 2.18 0.25 -6.15
CA ILE A 85 2.97 0.43 -7.36
C ILE A 85 3.64 1.81 -7.31
N PRO A 86 4.98 1.90 -7.30
CA PRO A 86 5.66 3.17 -7.47
C PRO A 86 5.40 3.67 -8.90
N ALA A 87 5.05 4.94 -9.09
CA ALA A 87 4.89 5.57 -10.41
C ALA A 87 6.19 5.50 -11.26
N LEU A 88 7.34 5.35 -10.58
CA LEU A 88 8.65 5.14 -11.21
C LEU A 88 8.92 3.68 -11.62
N ALA A 89 8.02 2.74 -11.31
CA ALA A 89 8.16 1.31 -11.64
C ALA A 89 7.78 0.99 -13.10
N GLY A 90 7.95 1.94 -14.02
CA GLY A 90 8.15 1.67 -15.43
C GLY A 90 9.51 1.01 -15.62
N GLY A 91 9.59 -0.29 -15.35
CA GLY A 91 10.82 -1.06 -15.40
C GLY A 91 11.53 -0.89 -16.74
N ALA A 92 12.75 -0.38 -16.69
CA ALA A 92 13.74 -0.65 -17.72
C ALA A 92 14.12 -2.13 -17.61
N ARG A 93 13.54 -2.95 -18.50
CA ARG A 93 13.93 -4.30 -18.94
C ARG A 93 13.98 -5.43 -17.90
#